data_AF-A0A2V6C7A6-F1
#
_entry.id   AF-A0A2V6C7A6-F1
#
_cell.length_a   1.000
_cell.length_b   1.000
_cell.length_c   1.000
_cell.angle_alpha   90.00
_cell.angle_beta   90.00
_cell.angle_gamma   90.00
#
_symmetry.space_group_name_H-M   'P 1'
#
loop_
_entity.id
_entity.type
_entity.pdbx_description
1 polymer ?
#
loop_
_entity_poly.entity_id
_entity_poly.type
_entity_poly.pdbx_seq_one_letter_code
_entity_poly.pdbx_strand_id
1 'polypeptide(L)'
;IVDLSAVDFIDSTGLATLIEYHRDAGLHGGIFSLAGINANLKAIFDVVQFDKVLAIFPTVSEAKAAIKRGKIPPYMADEPANS
;
A
#
# COMPACT_ATOMS: atom_id res chain seq x y z
N ILE A 1 0.57 -6.68 -4.90
CA ILE A 1 -0.69 -5.93 -5.07
C ILE A 1 -1.76 -6.69 -4.32
N VAL A 2 -2.42 -6.05 -3.35
CA VAL A 2 -3.57 -6.60 -2.62
C VAL A 2 -4.84 -5.93 -3.15
N ASP A 3 -5.82 -6.73 -3.56
CA ASP A 3 -7.12 -6.24 -4.03
C ASP A 3 -8.11 -6.20 -2.85
N LEU A 4 -8.60 -5.01 -2.54
CA LEU A 4 -9.52 -4.74 -1.43
C LEU A 4 -10.97 -4.51 -1.89
N SER A 5 -11.28 -4.77 -3.18
CA SER A 5 -12.62 -4.52 -3.75
C SER A 5 -13.76 -5.28 -3.09
N ALA A 6 -13.47 -6.43 -2.46
CA ALA A 6 -14.43 -7.23 -1.72
C ALA A 6 -14.33 -7.07 -0.19
N VAL A 7 -13.56 -6.07 0.29
CA VAL A 7 -13.34 -5.83 1.72
C VAL A 7 -14.19 -4.66 2.18
N ASP A 8 -15.16 -4.93 3.04
CA ASP A 8 -16.08 -3.89 3.54
C ASP A 8 -15.57 -3.16 4.78
N PHE A 9 -14.70 -3.80 5.56
CA PHE A 9 -14.16 -3.28 6.81
C PHE A 9 -12.76 -3.80 7.09
N ILE A 10 -11.94 -2.97 7.73
CA ILE A 10 -10.61 -3.32 8.22
C ILE A 10 -10.39 -2.66 9.59
N ASP A 11 -9.84 -3.42 10.53
CA ASP A 11 -9.53 -2.93 11.86
C ASP A 11 -8.04 -2.55 11.99
N SER A 12 -7.62 -2.19 13.20
CA SER A 12 -6.24 -1.82 13.50
C SER A 12 -5.25 -2.97 13.22
N THR A 13 -5.65 -4.22 13.45
CA THR A 13 -4.79 -5.39 13.18
C THR A 13 -4.60 -5.57 11.68
N GLY A 14 -5.67 -5.48 10.89
CA GLY A 14 -5.57 -5.53 9.43
C GLY A 14 -4.69 -4.42 8.85
N LEU A 15 -4.82 -3.18 9.36
CA LEU A 15 -3.95 -2.07 8.96
C LEU A 15 -2.48 -2.35 9.31
N ALA A 16 -2.18 -2.84 10.52
CA ALA A 16 -0.82 -3.20 10.93
C ALA A 16 -0.23 -4.29 10.04
N THR A 17 -1.01 -5.34 9.73
CA THR A 17 -0.60 -6.42 8.83
C THR A 17 -0.25 -5.91 7.43
N LEU A 18 -1.01 -4.96 6.88
CA LEU A 18 -0.69 -4.36 5.57
C LEU A 18 0.65 -3.60 5.60
N ILE A 19 0.97 -2.92 6.70
CA ILE A 19 2.26 -2.23 6.88
C ILE A 19 3.41 -3.23 7.02
N GLU A 20 3.21 -4.32 7.77
CA GLU A 20 4.21 -5.38 7.94
C GLU A 20 4.56 -6.01 6.59
N TYR A 21 3.56 -6.37 5.77
CA TYR A 21 3.81 -6.88 4.43
C TYR A 21 4.42 -5.85 3.48
N HIS A 22 4.12 -4.56 3.65
CA HIS A 22 4.79 -3.51 2.88
C HIS A 22 6.29 -3.49 3.13
N ARG A 23 6.67 -3.51 4.41
CA ARG A 23 8.06 -3.56 4.84
C ARG A 23 8.75 -4.84 4.40
N ASP A 24 8.12 -5.98 4.64
CA ASP A 24 8.68 -7.30 4.30
C ASP A 24 8.91 -7.45 2.80
N ALA A 25 7.96 -7.00 1.98
CA ALA A 25 8.15 -6.97 0.53
C ALA A 25 9.35 -6.11 0.14
N GLY A 26 9.51 -4.92 0.72
CA GLY A 26 10.65 -4.04 0.44
C GLY A 26 11.99 -4.65 0.84
N LEU A 27 12.07 -5.33 2.00
CA LEU A 27 13.28 -6.04 2.46
C LEU A 27 13.73 -7.13 1.49
N HIS A 28 12.79 -7.70 0.73
CA HIS A 28 13.05 -8.70 -0.31
C HIS A 28 13.13 -8.10 -1.73
N GLY A 29 13.24 -6.78 -1.86
CA GLY A 29 13.30 -6.08 -3.15
C GLY A 29 11.98 -6.07 -3.94
N GLY A 30 10.89 -6.46 -3.30
CA GLY A 30 9.54 -6.49 -3.86
C GLY A 30 8.80 -5.16 -3.70
N ILE A 31 7.71 -5.03 -4.46
CA ILE A 31 6.81 -3.89 -4.37
C ILE A 31 5.46 -4.36 -3.82
N PHE A 32 4.98 -3.66 -2.80
CA PHE A 32 3.69 -3.88 -2.19
C PHE A 32 2.81 -2.64 -2.35
N SER A 33 1.58 -2.86 -2.82
CA SER A 33 0.60 -1.81 -3.10
C SER A 33 -0.82 -2.35 -2.95
N LEU A 34 -1.77 -1.44 -2.79
CA LEU A 34 -3.18 -1.75 -2.60
C LEU A 34 -3.99 -1.30 -3.82
N ALA A 35 -5.12 -1.95 -4.04
CA ALA A 35 -6.06 -1.60 -5.10
C ALA A 35 -7.51 -1.77 -4.64
N GLY A 36 -8.43 -1.04 -5.26
CA GLY A 36 -9.86 -1.32 -5.14
C GLY A 36 -10.50 -0.95 -3.81
N ILE A 37 -10.00 0.08 -3.11
CA ILE A 37 -10.66 0.54 -1.88
C ILE A 37 -12.04 1.15 -2.17
N ASN A 38 -13.04 0.77 -1.39
CA ASN A 38 -14.37 1.39 -1.43
C ASN A 38 -14.40 2.68 -0.56
N ALA A 39 -15.54 3.37 -0.54
CA ALA A 39 -15.70 4.62 0.21
C ALA A 39 -15.52 4.47 1.73
N ASN A 40 -15.94 3.32 2.29
CA ASN A 40 -15.83 3.06 3.74
C ASN A 40 -14.36 2.87 4.13
N LEU A 41 -13.62 2.05 3.39
CA LEU A 41 -12.19 1.87 3.60
C LEU A 41 -11.42 3.17 3.35
N LYS A 42 -11.82 3.96 2.36
CA LYS A 42 -11.20 5.26 2.08
C LYS A 42 -11.31 6.21 3.27
N ALA A 43 -12.48 6.29 3.92
CA ALA A 43 -12.62 7.12 5.12
C ALA A 43 -11.63 6.70 6.24
N ILE A 44 -11.47 5.39 6.47
CA ILE A 44 -10.51 4.87 7.46
C ILE A 44 -9.07 5.22 7.05
N PHE A 45 -8.72 5.01 5.78
CA PHE A 45 -7.37 5.24 5.25
C PHE A 45 -6.99 6.72 5.26
N ASP A 46 -7.93 7.62 4.97
CA ASP A 46 -7.71 9.07 5.01
C ASP A 46 -7.43 9.54 6.45
N VAL A 47 -8.15 8.98 7.44
CA VAL A 47 -7.94 9.29 8.87
C VAL A 47 -6.52 8.93 9.32
N VAL A 48 -6.02 7.76 8.89
CA VAL A 48 -4.68 7.28 9.27
C VAL A 48 -3.59 7.68 8.27
N GLN A 49 -3.93 8.47 7.24
CA GLN A 49 -3.03 8.92 6.17
C GLN A 49 -2.26 7.78 5.47
N PHE A 50 -2.98 6.70 5.19
CA PHE A 50 -2.38 5.47 4.67
C PHE A 50 -1.78 5.63 3.27
N ASP A 51 -2.30 6.58 2.49
CA ASP A 51 -1.82 6.98 1.16
C ASP A 51 -0.40 7.57 1.17
N LYS A 52 0.07 8.07 2.32
CA LYS A 52 1.45 8.53 2.49
C LYS A 52 2.44 7.39 2.69
N VAL A 53 1.95 6.23 3.12
CA VAL A 53 2.78 5.07 3.45
C VAL A 53 2.74 4.04 2.32
N LEU A 54 1.58 3.88 1.70
CA LEU A 54 1.31 2.85 0.70
C LEU A 54 0.77 3.44 -0.59
N ALA A 55 1.29 2.94 -1.71
CA ALA A 55 0.69 3.21 -3.00
C ALA A 55 -0.69 2.52 -3.09
N ILE A 56 -1.73 3.33 -3.26
CA ILE A 56 -3.12 2.86 -3.39
C ILE A 56 -3.64 3.26 -4.77
N PHE A 57 -4.26 2.30 -5.45
CA PHE A 57 -4.81 2.50 -6.78
C PHE A 57 -6.31 2.22 -6.84
N PRO A 58 -7.05 2.86 -7.76
CA PRO A 58 -8.44 2.53 -8.02
C PRO A 58 -8.63 1.06 -8.43
N THR A 59 -7.72 0.51 -9.25
CA THR A 59 -7.82 -0.85 -9.79
C THR A 59 -6.50 -1.61 -9.75
N VAL A 60 -6.57 -2.95 -9.74
CA VAL A 60 -5.39 -3.82 -9.86
C VAL A 60 -4.64 -3.57 -11.17
N SER A 61 -5.37 -3.27 -12.25
CA SER A 61 -4.78 -2.95 -13.56
C SER A 61 -3.92 -1.69 -13.51
N GLU A 62 -4.40 -0.64 -12.83
CA GLU A 62 -3.63 0.60 -12.64
C GLU A 62 -2.40 0.37 -11.77
N ALA A 63 -2.53 -0.41 -10.69
CA ALA A 63 -1.40 -0.79 -9.85
C ALA A 63 -0.31 -1.53 -10.66
N LYS A 64 -0.70 -2.51 -11.48
CA LYS A 64 0.22 -3.24 -12.38
C LYS A 64 0.90 -2.29 -13.38
N ALA A 65 0.14 -1.37 -13.96
CA ALA A 65 0.67 -0.39 -14.91
C ALA A 65 1.68 0.56 -14.26
N ALA A 66 1.43 1.00 -13.01
CA ALA A 66 2.36 1.85 -12.26
C ALA A 66 3.66 1.12 -11.92
N ILE A 67 3.57 -0.13 -11.45
CA ILE A 67 4.73 -0.99 -11.15
C ILE A 67 5.57 -1.23 -12.41
N LYS A 68 4.94 -1.59 -13.53
CA LYS A 68 5.64 -1.82 -14.81
C LYS A 68 6.38 -0.57 -15.31
N ARG A 69 5.90 0.62 -14.96
CA ARG A 69 6.51 1.91 -15.31
C ARG A 69 7.58 2.36 -14.30
N GLY A 70 7.87 1.58 -13.27
CA GLY A 70 8.84 1.93 -12.22
C GLY A 70 8.42 3.13 -11.36
N LYS A 71 7.11 3.45 -11.32
CA LYS A 71 6.61 4.62 -10.59
C LYS A 71 6.48 4.42 -9.09
N ILE A 72 6.62 3.17 -8.63
CA ILE A 72 6.44 2.77 -7.23
C ILE A 72 7.74 2.14 -6.77
N PRO A 73 8.51 2.83 -5.91
CA PRO A 73 9.69 2.24 -5.33
C PRO A 73 9.29 1.12 -4.35
N PRO A 74 10.15 0.12 -4.12
CA PRO A 74 10.07 -0.74 -2.95
C PRO A 74 10.03 0.11 -1.67
N TYR A 75 9.48 -0.44 -0.58
CA TYR A 75 9.70 0.16 0.72
C TYR A 75 11.21 0.21 0.99
N MET A 76 11.73 1.41 1.20
CA MET A 76 13.09 1.62 1.65
C MET A 76 12.98 1.91 3.14
N ALA A 77 13.37 0.95 3.99
CA ALA A 77 13.48 1.19 5.42
C ALA A 77 14.39 2.39 5.63
N ASP A 78 13.94 3.37 6.44
CA ASP A 78 14.64 4.62 6.79
C ASP A 78 16.00 4.75 6.10
N GLU A 79 16.01 5.29 4.88
CA GLU A 79 17.24 5.83 4.32
C GLU A 79 17.71 6.85 5.37
N PRO A 80 18.89 6.68 5.99
CA PRO A 80 19.32 7.60 7.03
C PRO A 80 19.25 8.99 6.42
N ALA A 81 18.40 9.84 7.01
CA ALA A 81 18.28 11.22 6.59
C ALA A 81 19.69 11.80 6.56
N ASN A 82 20.18 12.13 5.36
CA ASN A 82 21.53 12.60 5.05
C ASN A 82 22.66 11.54 5.08
N SER A 83 23.22 11.25 3.90
CA SER A 83 24.66 11.07 3.70
C SER A 83 25.17 12.14 2.75
#